data_AF-A0A2D7WCW4-F1
#
_entry.id   AF-A0A2D7WCW4-F1
#
_cell.length_a   1.000
_cell.length_b   1.000
_cell.length_c   1.000
_cell.angle_alpha   90.00
_cell.angle_beta   90.00
_cell.angle_gamma   90.00
#
_symmetry.space_group_name_H-M   'P 1'
#
loop_
_entity.id
_entity.type
_entity.pdbx_description
1 polymer ?
#
loop_
_entity_poly.entity_id
_entity_poly.type
_entity_poly.pdbx_seq_one_letter_code
_entity_poly.pdbx_strand_id
1 'polypeptide(L)'
;MNNSHDLRLIIESRIPIIVIETWEERRALTLLSKLGVQLAKPLYAWSASDGLRRADLVDSPSLPQTTSPEAALKHIRAANSPGLYALCDFHPYLNNEPLNVRLIKDIAMQAEAAKQCLIFISHALQIPAEFKRMTARFTLSMPEDHKLLAAIHREAQQFAKDKGRKVRTDRRALDKLVSNLRGLPLQDARKLARGAIYQDGAITESDIQAVNKAKFQLLDMDGVLSFEYDTESFAHVGGLLKLRDWLQKREAAFLQRQADAPKGIMLVGVQGGGKSLAAKAVAGLWGLPLLRMDMGALFNKYFGESERNVREALALAETMSPCVLWIDEIEKGIVADGNDDGTAKRVLGTLLTWMAERRQAVFVVATANAIQHLPPELIRKGRLDEIFFVDLPKPTIREDIFAVHLEKRGYSADSFSLEVLAEESAGFTGAEIEQAIVAAGYTANARDEALSTAHIVGELGNTVPLSITMSERIDALRQWCKERAVPAD
;
A
#
# COMPACT_ATOMS: atom_id res chain seq x y z
N MET A 1 -5.19 -5.29 -19.82
CA MET A 1 -6.56 -5.86 -19.84
C MET A 1 -7.49 -4.84 -20.50
N ASN A 2 -8.36 -5.25 -21.41
CA ASN A 2 -9.21 -4.31 -22.11
C ASN A 2 -10.57 -4.22 -21.40
N ASN A 3 -10.72 -3.26 -20.48
CA ASN A 3 -11.96 -3.01 -19.73
C ASN A 3 -13.22 -3.02 -20.63
N SER A 4 -13.11 -2.55 -21.87
CA SER A 4 -14.21 -2.53 -22.82
C SER A 4 -14.60 -3.93 -23.31
N HIS A 5 -13.63 -4.81 -23.52
CA HIS A 5 -13.89 -6.19 -23.95
C HIS A 5 -14.48 -7.01 -22.81
N ASP A 6 -13.88 -6.93 -21.62
CA ASP A 6 -14.30 -7.74 -20.47
C ASP A 6 -15.71 -7.36 -20.00
N LEU A 7 -16.01 -6.06 -19.88
CA LEU A 7 -17.35 -5.60 -19.52
C LEU A 7 -18.39 -5.93 -20.60
N ARG A 8 -17.99 -5.89 -21.88
CA ARG A 8 -18.86 -6.30 -22.99
C ARG A 8 -19.27 -7.76 -22.87
N LEU A 9 -18.32 -8.66 -22.59
CA LEU A 9 -18.60 -10.08 -22.41
C LEU A 9 -19.60 -10.33 -21.26
N ILE A 10 -19.48 -9.57 -20.15
CA ILE A 10 -20.41 -9.65 -19.01
C ILE A 10 -21.82 -9.16 -19.40
N ILE A 11 -21.93 -8.10 -20.19
CA ILE A 11 -23.23 -7.59 -20.65
C ILE A 11 -23.87 -8.56 -21.66
N GLU A 12 -23.06 -9.15 -22.56
CA GLU A 12 -23.52 -10.10 -23.57
C GLU A 12 -23.91 -11.46 -22.96
N SER A 13 -23.33 -11.86 -21.82
CA SER A 13 -23.73 -13.06 -21.06
C SER A 13 -25.08 -12.91 -20.33
N ARG A 14 -25.75 -11.77 -20.49
CA ARG A 14 -27.09 -11.47 -19.96
C ARG A 14 -27.19 -11.53 -18.44
N ILE A 15 -26.10 -11.24 -17.74
CA ILE A 15 -26.14 -11.09 -16.29
C ILE A 15 -26.97 -9.83 -15.96
N PRO A 16 -28.04 -9.95 -15.15
CA PRO A 16 -29.01 -8.88 -15.00
C PRO A 16 -28.52 -7.73 -14.10
N ILE A 17 -27.57 -8.00 -13.21
CA ILE A 17 -26.97 -7.00 -12.33
C ILE A 17 -25.45 -7.02 -12.48
N ILE A 18 -24.86 -5.85 -12.70
CA ILE A 18 -23.41 -5.63 -12.69
C ILE A 18 -23.09 -4.63 -11.59
N VAL A 19 -22.04 -4.88 -10.83
CA VAL A 19 -21.52 -3.95 -9.81
C VAL A 19 -20.14 -3.50 -10.24
N ILE A 20 -19.96 -2.19 -10.37
CA ILE A 20 -18.69 -1.51 -10.64
C ILE A 20 -18.30 -0.74 -9.39
N GLU A 21 -17.42 -1.33 -8.57
CA GLU A 21 -16.86 -0.67 -7.39
C GLU A 21 -15.74 0.29 -7.84
N THR A 22 -15.99 1.60 -7.82
CA THR A 22 -15.03 2.62 -8.27
C THR A 22 -15.35 4.02 -7.76
N TRP A 23 -14.32 4.83 -7.56
CA TRP A 23 -14.39 6.28 -7.35
C TRP A 23 -14.49 7.07 -8.67
N GLU A 24 -14.23 6.42 -9.82
CA GLU A 24 -14.22 7.08 -11.13
C GLU A 24 -15.57 6.96 -11.87
N GLU A 25 -16.65 7.46 -11.25
CA GLU A 25 -18.02 7.38 -11.81
C GLU A 25 -18.09 7.84 -13.28
N ARG A 26 -17.51 9.00 -13.59
CA ARG A 26 -17.49 9.55 -14.97
C ARG A 26 -16.80 8.61 -15.96
N ARG A 27 -15.74 7.91 -15.53
CA ARG A 27 -15.01 6.95 -16.37
C ARG A 27 -15.86 5.71 -16.62
N ALA A 28 -16.54 5.19 -15.59
CA ALA A 28 -17.48 4.09 -15.72
C ALA A 28 -18.64 4.43 -16.67
N LEU A 29 -19.27 5.59 -16.50
CA LEU A 29 -20.34 6.06 -17.39
C LEU A 29 -19.86 6.26 -18.84
N THR A 30 -18.66 6.81 -19.04
CA THR A 30 -18.07 6.95 -20.38
C THR A 30 -17.83 5.59 -21.05
N LEU A 31 -17.37 4.60 -20.28
CA LEU A 31 -17.18 3.23 -20.77
C LEU A 31 -18.52 2.60 -21.15
N LEU A 32 -19.53 2.71 -20.28
CA LEU A 32 -20.88 2.21 -20.52
C LEU A 32 -21.56 2.88 -21.70
N SER A 33 -21.36 4.18 -21.91
CA SER A 33 -21.92 4.92 -23.03
C SER A 33 -21.36 4.38 -24.36
N LYS A 34 -20.04 4.17 -24.44
CA LYS A 34 -19.40 3.56 -25.61
C LYS A 34 -19.92 2.14 -25.87
N LEU A 35 -20.09 1.35 -24.82
CA LEU A 35 -20.64 -0.01 -24.93
C LEU A 35 -22.12 -0.01 -25.34
N GLY A 36 -22.91 0.93 -24.81
CA GLY A 36 -24.31 1.11 -25.19
C GLY A 36 -24.46 1.35 -26.70
N VAL A 37 -23.62 2.21 -27.27
CA VAL A 37 -23.56 2.44 -28.73
C VAL A 37 -23.22 1.15 -29.49
N GLN A 38 -22.19 0.42 -29.06
CA GLN A 38 -21.75 -0.82 -29.73
C GLN A 38 -22.80 -1.94 -29.66
N LEU A 39 -23.55 -2.01 -28.56
CA LEU A 39 -24.56 -3.04 -28.30
C LEU A 39 -25.97 -2.60 -28.73
N ALA A 40 -26.12 -1.42 -29.32
CA ALA A 40 -27.41 -0.79 -29.64
C ALA A 40 -28.38 -0.78 -28.43
N LYS A 41 -27.86 -0.50 -27.22
CA LYS A 41 -28.63 -0.36 -25.99
C LYS A 41 -28.52 1.08 -25.46
N PRO A 42 -29.64 1.78 -25.20
CA PRO A 42 -29.59 3.09 -24.59
C PRO A 42 -29.01 2.99 -23.17
N LEU A 43 -28.24 4.02 -22.77
CA LEU A 43 -27.72 4.15 -21.41
C LEU A 43 -28.55 5.18 -20.64
N TYR A 44 -29.14 4.72 -19.55
CA TYR A 44 -29.73 5.58 -18.53
C TYR A 44 -28.78 5.67 -17.34
N ALA A 45 -28.63 6.86 -16.75
CA ALA A 45 -27.93 7.05 -15.49
C ALA A 45 -28.87 7.69 -14.47
N TRP A 46 -28.78 7.24 -13.22
CA TRP A 46 -29.48 7.80 -12.08
C TRP A 46 -28.49 8.30 -11.05
N SER A 47 -28.76 9.48 -10.48
CA SER A 47 -28.16 9.97 -9.24
C SER A 47 -29.27 10.55 -8.35
N ALA A 48 -29.01 10.65 -7.05
CA ALA A 48 -29.97 11.25 -6.12
C ALA A 48 -30.23 12.75 -6.41
N SER A 49 -29.28 13.45 -7.03
CA SER A 49 -29.43 14.87 -7.41
C SER A 49 -30.26 15.06 -8.67
N ASP A 50 -30.05 14.22 -9.68
CA ASP A 50 -30.55 14.47 -11.03
C ASP A 50 -31.73 13.55 -11.37
N GLY A 51 -31.92 12.44 -10.66
CA GLY A 51 -32.85 11.38 -11.06
C GLY A 51 -32.38 10.62 -12.30
N LEU A 52 -33.29 9.89 -12.94
CA LEU A 52 -32.99 9.02 -14.08
C LEU A 52 -32.97 9.81 -15.39
N ARG A 53 -31.88 9.80 -16.14
CA ARG A 53 -31.71 10.51 -17.42
C ARG A 53 -30.99 9.67 -18.47
N ARG A 54 -31.14 10.01 -19.76
CA ARG A 54 -30.34 9.41 -20.85
C ARG A 54 -28.92 9.95 -20.80
N ALA A 55 -27.95 9.10 -20.46
CA ALA A 55 -26.55 9.50 -20.30
C ALA A 55 -25.73 9.35 -21.59
N ASP A 56 -26.28 8.70 -22.61
CA ASP A 56 -25.72 8.61 -23.96
C ASP A 56 -26.00 9.85 -24.82
N LEU A 57 -26.93 10.70 -24.39
CA LEU A 57 -27.30 11.95 -25.08
C LEU A 57 -26.77 13.16 -24.33
N VAL A 58 -26.31 14.16 -25.08
CA VAL A 58 -25.93 15.47 -24.54
C VAL A 58 -27.21 16.22 -24.15
N ASP A 59 -27.22 16.83 -22.96
CA ASP A 59 -28.33 17.64 -22.43
C ASP A 59 -29.71 16.97 -22.38
N SER A 60 -29.76 15.65 -22.17
CA SER A 60 -31.04 14.98 -21.93
C SER A 60 -31.67 15.44 -20.62
N PRO A 61 -32.95 15.85 -20.61
CA PRO A 61 -33.66 16.14 -19.38
C PRO A 61 -33.81 14.86 -18.54
N SER A 62 -33.87 15.05 -17.23
CA SER A 62 -34.19 13.98 -16.30
C SER A 62 -35.66 13.61 -16.37
N LEU A 63 -35.95 12.33 -16.15
CA LEU A 63 -37.30 11.82 -16.09
C LEU A 63 -38.00 12.35 -14.83
N PRO A 64 -39.25 12.87 -14.95
CA PRO A 64 -39.95 13.46 -13.82
C PRO A 64 -40.10 12.49 -12.65
N GLN A 65 -40.00 13.01 -11.42
CA GLN A 65 -40.26 12.27 -10.18
C GLN A 65 -39.39 11.01 -9.99
N THR A 66 -38.20 10.96 -10.58
CA THR A 66 -37.27 9.82 -10.43
C THR A 66 -36.10 10.11 -9.49
N THR A 67 -36.09 11.22 -8.74
CA THR A 67 -35.00 11.53 -7.80
C THR A 67 -34.97 10.62 -6.58
N SER A 68 -36.12 10.07 -6.17
CA SER A 68 -36.14 9.07 -5.10
C SER A 68 -35.72 7.69 -5.64
N PRO A 69 -34.91 6.91 -4.89
CA PRO A 69 -34.45 5.58 -5.29
C PRO A 69 -35.61 4.65 -5.68
N GLU A 70 -36.67 4.64 -4.88
CA GLU A 70 -37.85 3.82 -5.12
C GLU A 70 -38.57 4.19 -6.42
N ALA A 71 -38.74 5.49 -6.69
CA ALA A 71 -39.43 5.94 -7.88
C ALA A 71 -38.62 5.61 -9.15
N ALA A 72 -37.29 5.75 -9.09
CA ALA A 72 -36.42 5.33 -10.16
C ALA A 72 -36.53 3.81 -10.43
N LEU A 73 -36.46 2.97 -9.39
CA LEU A 73 -36.60 1.52 -9.56
C LEU A 73 -37.99 1.12 -10.09
N LYS A 74 -39.07 1.74 -9.58
CA LYS A 74 -40.43 1.53 -10.10
C LYS A 74 -40.52 1.91 -11.58
N HIS A 75 -39.91 3.02 -11.98
CA HIS A 75 -39.87 3.47 -13.37
C HIS A 75 -39.07 2.49 -14.26
N ILE A 76 -37.90 2.02 -13.82
CA ILE A 76 -37.09 1.05 -14.57
C ILE A 76 -37.86 -0.26 -14.80
N ARG A 77 -38.51 -0.76 -13.74
CA ARG A 77 -39.36 -1.96 -13.81
C ARG A 77 -40.54 -1.77 -14.76
N ALA A 78 -41.22 -0.63 -14.69
CA ALA A 78 -42.38 -0.34 -15.54
C ALA A 78 -42.01 -0.13 -17.02
N ALA A 79 -40.83 0.45 -17.30
CA ALA A 79 -40.39 0.73 -18.66
C ALA A 79 -40.24 -0.55 -19.50
N ASN A 80 -39.80 -1.66 -18.89
CA ASN A 80 -39.67 -2.98 -19.53
C ASN A 80 -39.04 -2.93 -20.95
N SER A 81 -38.05 -2.06 -21.12
CA SER A 81 -37.43 -1.74 -22.41
C SER A 81 -35.94 -2.08 -22.40
N PRO A 82 -35.34 -2.53 -23.53
CA PRO A 82 -33.91 -2.79 -23.60
C PRO A 82 -33.09 -1.57 -23.20
N GLY A 83 -32.12 -1.75 -22.31
CA GLY A 83 -31.29 -0.64 -21.84
C GLY A 83 -30.28 -1.04 -20.77
N LEU A 84 -29.25 -0.22 -20.64
CA LEU A 84 -28.31 -0.25 -19.53
C LEU A 84 -28.75 0.84 -18.53
N TYR A 85 -28.91 0.49 -17.26
CA TYR A 85 -29.38 1.40 -16.23
C TYR A 85 -28.31 1.53 -15.14
N ALA A 86 -27.51 2.59 -15.22
CA ALA A 86 -26.46 2.90 -14.27
C ALA A 86 -27.02 3.64 -13.05
N LEU A 87 -26.96 3.03 -11.87
CA LEU A 87 -27.35 3.63 -10.59
C LEU A 87 -26.09 4.08 -9.86
N CYS A 88 -25.87 5.39 -9.82
CA CYS A 88 -24.69 6.00 -9.21
C CYS A 88 -24.91 6.25 -7.71
N ASP A 89 -23.92 5.90 -6.90
CA ASP A 89 -23.93 6.02 -5.43
C ASP A 89 -25.20 5.46 -4.76
N PHE A 90 -25.67 4.31 -5.24
CA PHE A 90 -26.90 3.69 -4.72
C PHE A 90 -26.69 2.93 -3.40
N HIS A 91 -25.45 2.72 -2.98
CA HIS A 91 -25.09 1.92 -1.80
C HIS A 91 -25.81 2.31 -0.48
N PRO A 92 -26.11 3.59 -0.17
CA PRO A 92 -26.83 3.93 1.05
C PRO A 92 -28.26 3.42 1.06
N TYR A 93 -28.87 3.24 -0.13
CA TYR A 93 -30.28 2.90 -0.30
C TYR A 93 -30.54 1.39 -0.38
N LEU A 94 -29.55 0.56 -0.06
CA LEU A 94 -29.70 -0.89 0.08
C LEU A 94 -29.74 -1.34 1.55
N ASN A 95 -29.07 -0.60 2.43
CA ASN A 95 -28.96 -0.96 3.84
C ASN A 95 -30.27 -0.59 4.55
N ASN A 96 -30.91 -1.58 5.20
CA ASN A 96 -32.19 -1.42 5.90
C ASN A 96 -33.37 -0.95 5.02
N GLU A 97 -33.27 -1.12 3.70
CA GLU A 97 -34.28 -0.68 2.73
C GLU A 97 -34.88 -1.89 1.96
N PRO A 98 -35.76 -2.69 2.60
CA PRO A 98 -36.24 -3.96 2.03
C PRO A 98 -37.03 -3.78 0.73
N LEU A 99 -37.70 -2.63 0.56
CA LEU A 99 -38.45 -2.33 -0.66
C LEU A 99 -37.51 -2.16 -1.86
N ASN A 100 -36.40 -1.45 -1.70
CA ASN A 100 -35.41 -1.28 -2.78
C ASN A 100 -34.79 -2.63 -3.16
N VAL A 101 -34.41 -3.44 -2.16
CA VAL A 101 -33.89 -4.80 -2.38
C VAL A 101 -34.88 -5.66 -3.16
N ARG A 102 -36.17 -5.61 -2.79
CA ARG A 102 -37.21 -6.36 -3.49
C ARG A 102 -37.42 -5.87 -4.92
N LEU A 103 -37.46 -4.55 -5.16
CA LEU A 103 -37.63 -3.96 -6.49
C LEU A 103 -36.46 -4.31 -7.42
N ILE A 104 -35.23 -4.25 -6.93
CA ILE A 104 -34.03 -4.67 -7.69
C ILE A 104 -34.14 -6.13 -8.08
N LYS A 105 -34.54 -7.01 -7.15
CA LYS A 105 -34.75 -8.44 -7.45
C LYS A 105 -35.85 -8.64 -8.49
N ASP A 106 -36.96 -7.92 -8.40
CA ASP A 106 -38.03 -8.00 -9.40
C ASP A 106 -37.54 -7.61 -10.79
N ILE A 107 -36.79 -6.50 -10.91
CA ILE A 107 -36.17 -6.07 -12.18
C ILE A 107 -35.21 -7.15 -12.69
N ALA A 108 -34.36 -7.70 -11.83
CA ALA A 108 -33.39 -8.71 -12.20
C ALA A 108 -34.04 -10.02 -12.69
N MET A 109 -35.17 -10.43 -12.11
CA MET A 109 -35.94 -11.60 -12.56
C MET A 109 -36.60 -11.39 -13.93
N GLN A 110 -36.90 -10.14 -14.32
CA GLN A 110 -37.51 -9.79 -15.61
C GLN A 110 -36.50 -9.37 -16.68
N ALA A 111 -35.24 -9.14 -16.27
CA ALA A 111 -34.21 -8.52 -17.08
C ALA A 111 -33.88 -9.28 -18.38
N GLU A 112 -33.96 -10.62 -18.39
CA GLU A 112 -33.70 -11.39 -19.61
C GLU A 112 -34.75 -11.11 -20.70
N ALA A 113 -36.03 -11.12 -20.34
CA ALA A 113 -37.13 -10.81 -21.25
C ALA A 113 -37.09 -9.34 -21.69
N ALA A 114 -36.85 -8.43 -20.74
CA ALA A 114 -36.78 -6.99 -20.96
C ALA A 114 -35.48 -6.55 -21.69
N LYS A 115 -34.48 -7.43 -21.79
CA LYS A 115 -33.10 -7.15 -22.21
C LYS A 115 -32.43 -6.00 -21.43
N GLN A 116 -32.85 -5.82 -20.18
CA GLN A 116 -32.35 -4.81 -19.26
C GLN A 116 -31.10 -5.30 -18.53
N CYS A 117 -30.24 -4.37 -18.14
CA CYS A 117 -29.12 -4.64 -17.24
C CYS A 117 -29.03 -3.49 -16.23
N LEU A 118 -29.14 -3.81 -14.94
CA LEU A 118 -28.90 -2.88 -13.85
C LEU A 118 -27.40 -2.84 -13.56
N ILE A 119 -26.84 -1.64 -13.44
CA ILE A 119 -25.41 -1.44 -13.23
C ILE A 119 -25.23 -0.52 -12.04
N PHE A 120 -24.71 -1.02 -10.93
CA PHE A 120 -24.37 -0.20 -9.78
C PHE A 120 -22.96 0.39 -9.95
N ILE A 121 -22.82 1.70 -9.75
CA ILE A 121 -21.55 2.40 -9.71
C ILE A 121 -21.45 3.06 -8.34
N SER A 122 -20.52 2.60 -7.49
CA SER A 122 -20.33 3.13 -6.13
C SER A 122 -18.92 2.86 -5.66
N HIS A 123 -18.39 3.65 -4.73
CA HIS A 123 -17.06 3.39 -4.17
C HIS A 123 -17.00 2.07 -3.36
N ALA A 124 -18.11 1.69 -2.72
CA ALA A 124 -18.29 0.41 -2.04
C ALA A 124 -19.76 -0.02 -2.12
N LEU A 125 -20.03 -1.33 -2.28
CA LEU A 125 -21.39 -1.87 -2.30
C LEU A 125 -21.46 -3.24 -1.63
N GLN A 126 -22.15 -3.31 -0.48
CA GLN A 126 -22.53 -4.60 0.11
C GLN A 126 -23.72 -5.16 -0.67
N ILE A 127 -23.54 -6.32 -1.31
CA ILE A 127 -24.58 -6.93 -2.16
C ILE A 127 -25.52 -7.78 -1.29
N PRO A 128 -26.82 -7.45 -1.21
CA PRO A 128 -27.84 -8.26 -0.54
C PRO A 128 -27.90 -9.70 -1.04
N ALA A 129 -28.15 -10.65 -0.13
CA ALA A 129 -28.16 -12.08 -0.42
C ALA A 129 -29.23 -12.45 -1.47
N GLU A 130 -30.32 -11.69 -1.51
CA GLU A 130 -31.51 -11.88 -2.33
C GLU A 130 -31.23 -11.87 -3.83
N PHE A 131 -30.24 -11.11 -4.27
CA PHE A 131 -29.84 -10.97 -5.68
C PHE A 131 -28.34 -11.19 -5.93
N LYS A 132 -27.58 -11.60 -4.90
CA LYS A 132 -26.14 -11.90 -4.99
C LYS A 132 -25.78 -12.88 -6.11
N ARG A 133 -26.61 -13.92 -6.31
CA ARG A 133 -26.39 -14.95 -7.36
C ARG A 133 -26.68 -14.45 -8.78
N MET A 134 -27.35 -13.32 -8.92
CA MET A 134 -27.72 -12.71 -10.21
C MET A 134 -26.79 -11.54 -10.56
N THR A 135 -25.69 -11.39 -9.82
CA THR A 135 -24.80 -10.23 -9.88
C THR A 135 -23.40 -10.63 -10.33
N ALA A 136 -22.85 -9.91 -11.31
CA ALA A 136 -21.43 -9.93 -11.64
C ALA A 136 -20.73 -8.72 -11.03
N ARG A 137 -19.49 -8.92 -10.56
CA ARG A 137 -18.59 -7.82 -10.19
C ARG A 137 -17.67 -7.50 -11.36
N PHE A 138 -17.46 -6.22 -11.60
CA PHE A 138 -16.53 -5.72 -12.60
C PHE A 138 -15.64 -4.64 -11.97
N THR A 139 -14.33 -4.79 -12.11
CA THR A 139 -13.36 -3.83 -11.61
C THR A 139 -12.70 -3.12 -12.79
N LEU A 140 -12.64 -1.79 -12.75
CA LEU A 140 -11.90 -1.02 -13.75
C LEU A 140 -10.40 -1.28 -13.57
N SER A 141 -9.72 -1.77 -14.62
CA SER A 141 -8.27 -1.88 -14.59
C SER A 141 -7.59 -0.50 -14.50
N MET A 142 -6.46 -0.50 -13.80
CA MET A 142 -5.54 0.64 -13.73
C MET A 142 -4.94 0.94 -15.12
N PRO A 143 -4.58 2.21 -15.40
CA PRO A 143 -3.94 2.58 -16.65
C PRO A 143 -2.60 1.86 -16.83
N GLU A 144 -2.38 1.32 -18.02
CA GLU A 144 -1.08 0.74 -18.41
C GLU A 144 -0.03 1.84 -18.63
N ASP A 145 1.25 1.49 -18.57
CA ASP A 145 2.38 2.43 -18.68
C ASP A 145 2.31 3.36 -19.88
N HIS A 146 1.89 2.85 -21.04
CA HIS A 146 1.75 3.65 -22.26
C HIS A 146 0.72 4.78 -22.10
N LYS A 147 -0.35 4.56 -21.32
CA LYS A 147 -1.36 5.59 -21.03
C LYS A 147 -0.85 6.60 -20.02
N LEU A 148 -0.10 6.15 -19.01
CA LEU A 148 0.57 7.02 -18.04
C LEU A 148 1.58 7.93 -18.71
N LEU A 149 2.42 7.38 -19.58
CA LEU A 149 3.41 8.12 -20.37
C LEU A 149 2.73 9.12 -21.31
N ALA A 150 1.65 8.72 -22.01
CA ALA A 150 0.87 9.63 -22.84
C ALA A 150 0.16 10.73 -22.04
N ALA A 151 -0.15 10.50 -20.76
CA ALA A 151 -0.68 11.52 -19.85
C ALA A 151 0.41 12.51 -19.43
N ILE A 152 1.60 12.02 -19.02
CA ILE A 152 2.76 12.87 -18.68
C ILE A 152 3.14 13.75 -19.87
N HIS A 153 3.25 13.18 -21.07
CA HIS A 153 3.57 13.93 -22.29
C HIS A 153 2.54 15.05 -22.59
N ARG A 154 1.25 14.78 -22.36
CA ARG A 154 0.20 15.81 -22.54
C ARG A 154 0.35 16.95 -21.56
N GLU A 155 0.61 16.67 -20.28
CA GLU A 155 0.83 17.73 -19.29
C GLU A 155 2.13 18.50 -19.56
N ALA A 156 3.20 17.84 -20.02
CA ALA A 156 4.45 18.50 -20.42
C ALA A 156 4.28 19.41 -21.65
N GLN A 157 3.48 18.99 -22.64
CA GLN A 157 3.11 19.82 -23.78
C GLN A 157 2.26 21.02 -23.36
N GLN A 158 1.34 20.82 -22.42
CA GLN A 158 0.51 21.92 -21.90
C GLN A 158 1.37 22.94 -21.14
N PHE A 159 2.29 22.47 -20.28
CA PHE A 159 3.27 23.34 -19.61
C PHE A 159 4.09 24.17 -20.61
N ALA A 160 4.56 23.53 -21.69
CA ALA A 160 5.34 24.23 -22.70
C ALA A 160 4.53 25.33 -23.42
N LYS A 161 3.23 25.12 -23.64
CA LYS A 161 2.32 26.15 -24.15
C LYS A 161 2.11 27.28 -23.13
N ASP A 162 1.89 26.94 -21.86
CA ASP A 162 1.55 27.90 -20.80
C ASP A 162 2.76 28.76 -20.37
N LYS A 163 3.97 28.17 -20.32
CA LYS A 163 5.19 28.80 -19.79
C LYS A 163 6.23 29.15 -20.88
N GLY A 164 5.96 28.81 -22.14
CA GLY A 164 6.84 29.14 -23.28
C GLY A 164 8.20 28.42 -23.28
N ARG A 165 8.41 27.40 -22.44
CA ARG A 165 9.66 26.63 -22.36
C ARG A 165 9.38 25.13 -22.21
N LYS A 166 10.23 24.29 -22.81
CA LYS A 166 10.10 22.82 -22.70
C LYS A 166 10.51 22.33 -21.32
N VAL A 167 9.82 21.28 -20.86
CA VAL A 167 10.16 20.56 -19.63
C VAL A 167 11.52 19.89 -19.81
N ARG A 168 12.40 20.02 -18.81
CA ARG A 168 13.70 19.33 -18.77
C ARG A 168 13.52 17.96 -18.10
N THR A 169 13.79 16.88 -18.80
CA THR A 169 13.68 15.51 -18.25
C THR A 169 14.70 14.61 -18.94
N ASP A 170 15.21 13.63 -18.21
CA ASP A 170 15.94 12.51 -18.80
C ASP A 170 15.03 11.26 -18.90
N ARG A 171 15.54 10.20 -19.53
CA ARG A 171 14.78 8.95 -19.72
C ARG A 171 14.57 8.21 -18.39
N ARG A 172 15.55 8.25 -17.49
CA ARG A 172 15.53 7.52 -16.23
C ARG A 172 14.50 8.11 -15.25
N ALA A 173 14.47 9.43 -15.11
CA ALA A 173 13.49 10.14 -14.30
C ALA A 173 12.08 9.99 -14.86
N LEU A 174 11.92 9.99 -16.20
CA LEU A 174 10.62 9.72 -16.82
C LEU A 174 10.14 8.29 -16.53
N ASP A 175 11.00 7.28 -16.70
CA ASP A 175 10.66 5.88 -16.42
C ASP A 175 10.32 5.67 -14.93
N LYS A 176 11.08 6.30 -14.03
CA LYS A 176 10.76 6.31 -12.60
C LYS A 176 9.44 7.03 -12.32
N LEU A 177 9.15 8.16 -12.95
CA LEU A 177 7.87 8.86 -12.74
C LEU A 177 6.70 7.97 -13.18
N VAL A 178 6.79 7.33 -14.35
CA VAL A 178 5.78 6.36 -14.82
C VAL A 178 5.60 5.23 -13.82
N SER A 179 6.70 4.62 -13.33
CA SER A 179 6.61 3.53 -12.35
C SER A 179 5.95 3.98 -11.05
N ASN A 180 6.24 5.20 -10.58
CA ASN A 180 5.65 5.74 -9.36
C ASN A 180 4.18 6.13 -9.54
N LEU A 181 3.72 6.51 -10.74
CA LEU A 181 2.30 6.76 -11.01
C LEU A 181 1.46 5.49 -11.24
N ARG A 182 2.09 4.31 -11.35
CA ARG A 182 1.36 3.03 -11.47
C ARG A 182 0.44 2.81 -10.28
N GLY A 183 -0.70 2.21 -10.55
CA GLY A 183 -1.70 1.89 -9.52
C GLY A 183 -2.59 3.07 -9.12
N LEU A 184 -2.45 4.22 -9.78
CA LEU A 184 -3.40 5.33 -9.64
C LEU A 184 -4.42 5.36 -10.77
N PRO A 185 -5.65 5.84 -10.48
CA PRO A 185 -6.56 6.34 -11.50
C PRO A 185 -5.85 7.32 -12.45
N LEU A 186 -6.20 7.28 -13.74
CA LEU A 186 -5.53 8.11 -14.75
C LEU A 186 -5.65 9.61 -14.44
N GLN A 187 -6.75 10.04 -13.82
CA GLN A 187 -6.94 11.43 -13.42
C GLN A 187 -5.98 11.84 -12.31
N ASP A 188 -5.78 10.99 -11.31
CA ASP A 188 -4.88 11.27 -10.20
C ASP A 188 -3.42 11.21 -10.65
N ALA A 189 -3.07 10.23 -11.50
CA ALA A 189 -1.77 10.20 -12.16
C ALA A 189 -1.48 11.50 -12.93
N ARG A 190 -2.48 12.06 -13.63
CA ARG A 190 -2.35 13.36 -14.31
C ARG A 190 -2.18 14.52 -13.34
N LYS A 191 -2.92 14.56 -12.23
CA LYS A 191 -2.78 15.60 -11.20
C LYS A 191 -1.36 15.61 -10.62
N LEU A 192 -0.83 14.44 -10.27
CA LEU A 192 0.52 14.31 -9.73
C LEU A 192 1.61 14.63 -10.76
N ALA A 193 1.47 14.13 -11.99
CA ALA A 193 2.38 14.48 -13.08
C ALA A 193 2.42 15.98 -13.34
N ARG A 194 1.27 16.65 -13.30
CA ARG A 194 1.20 18.12 -13.39
C ARG A 194 1.92 18.79 -12.23
N GLY A 195 1.71 18.31 -11.00
CA GLY A 195 2.38 18.83 -9.80
C GLY A 195 3.90 18.79 -9.94
N ALA A 196 4.45 17.64 -10.35
CA ALA A 196 5.88 17.47 -10.61
C ALA A 196 6.39 18.44 -11.70
N ILE A 197 5.68 18.53 -12.83
CA ILE A 197 6.13 19.36 -13.96
C ILE A 197 6.05 20.86 -13.68
N TYR A 198 5.00 21.33 -12.99
CA TYR A 198 4.73 22.77 -12.86
C TYR A 198 5.51 23.44 -11.73
N GLN A 199 6.14 22.70 -10.81
CA GLN A 199 6.92 23.26 -9.71
C GLN A 199 8.15 24.03 -10.21
N ASP A 200 8.97 23.43 -11.06
CA ASP A 200 10.21 24.03 -11.55
C ASP A 200 10.39 23.91 -13.07
N GLY A 201 9.56 23.12 -13.76
CA GLY A 201 9.69 22.83 -15.19
C GLY A 201 10.72 21.76 -15.51
N ALA A 202 11.11 20.94 -14.53
CA ALA A 202 11.92 19.75 -14.70
C ALA A 202 11.23 18.51 -14.11
N ILE A 203 11.73 17.33 -14.48
CA ILE A 203 11.40 16.07 -13.81
C ILE A 203 12.71 15.53 -13.26
N THR A 204 12.86 15.61 -11.95
CA THR A 204 14.07 15.28 -11.19
C THR A 204 13.81 14.16 -10.17
N GLU A 205 14.85 13.66 -9.52
CA GLU A 205 14.68 12.62 -8.48
C GLU A 205 13.96 13.14 -7.23
N SER A 206 14.11 14.41 -6.87
CA SER A 206 13.37 15.02 -5.75
C SER A 206 11.85 15.09 -6.00
N ASP A 207 11.44 15.25 -7.26
CA ASP A 207 10.02 15.28 -7.62
C ASP A 207 9.35 13.91 -7.42
N ILE A 208 10.12 12.83 -7.55
CA ILE A 208 9.63 11.46 -7.34
C ILE A 208 9.19 11.27 -5.89
N GLN A 209 9.94 11.80 -4.92
CA GLN A 209 9.58 11.72 -3.51
C GLN A 209 8.27 12.47 -3.22
N ALA A 210 8.12 13.67 -3.79
CA ALA A 210 6.89 14.47 -3.64
C ALA A 210 5.68 13.79 -4.30
N VAL A 211 5.86 13.22 -5.50
CA VAL A 211 4.83 12.45 -6.21
C VAL A 211 4.41 11.23 -5.40
N ASN A 212 5.37 10.48 -4.85
CA ASN A 212 5.07 9.35 -3.99
C ASN A 212 4.26 9.80 -2.78
N LYS A 213 4.69 10.85 -2.08
CA LYS A 213 3.96 11.36 -0.93
C LYS A 213 2.52 11.76 -1.24
N ALA A 214 2.31 12.52 -2.32
CA ALA A 214 0.98 12.91 -2.72
C ALA A 214 0.13 11.74 -3.25
N LYS A 215 0.75 10.75 -3.91
CA LYS A 215 0.09 9.48 -4.29
C LYS A 215 -0.46 8.74 -3.08
N PHE A 216 0.32 8.59 -2.02
CA PHE A 216 -0.12 7.85 -0.83
C PHE A 216 -1.19 8.59 -0.04
N GLN A 217 -1.13 9.93 0.00
CA GLN A 217 -2.22 10.74 0.55
C GLN A 217 -3.55 10.55 -0.21
N LEU A 218 -3.49 10.37 -1.53
CA LEU A 218 -4.69 10.13 -2.37
C LEU A 218 -5.28 8.73 -2.19
N LEU A 219 -4.47 7.75 -1.77
CA LEU A 219 -4.90 6.36 -1.62
C LEU A 219 -5.58 6.08 -0.26
N ASP A 220 -5.81 7.11 0.55
CA ASP A 220 -6.51 7.06 1.84
C ASP A 220 -6.06 5.87 2.70
N MET A 221 -4.74 5.81 2.91
CA MET A 221 -4.06 4.69 3.56
C MET A 221 -4.21 4.66 5.09
N ASP A 222 -5.25 5.30 5.63
CA ASP A 222 -5.46 5.39 7.07
C ASP A 222 -5.99 4.06 7.63
N GLY A 223 -5.06 3.23 8.14
CA GLY A 223 -5.42 2.15 9.07
C GLY A 223 -4.40 1.02 9.17
N VAL A 224 -4.04 0.41 8.05
CA VAL A 224 -3.36 -0.90 8.00
C VAL A 224 -2.01 -0.88 7.29
N LEU A 225 -1.94 -0.12 6.20
CA LEU A 225 -0.77 -0.04 5.34
C LEU A 225 -0.33 1.43 5.31
N SER A 226 0.91 1.72 5.69
CA SER A 226 1.48 3.06 5.66
C SER A 226 2.65 3.12 4.68
N PHE A 227 3.00 4.33 4.24
CA PHE A 227 4.17 4.53 3.41
C PHE A 227 5.33 5.11 4.22
N GLU A 228 6.52 4.57 4.04
CA GLU A 228 7.74 5.03 4.70
C GLU A 228 8.52 5.96 3.76
N TYR A 229 8.70 7.22 4.18
CA TYR A 229 9.26 8.30 3.35
C TYR A 229 10.80 8.38 3.37
N ASP A 230 11.43 7.89 4.45
CA ASP A 230 12.88 8.01 4.68
C ASP A 230 13.57 6.67 4.37
N THR A 231 13.68 6.27 3.11
CA THR A 231 14.40 5.04 2.75
C THR A 231 15.82 5.29 2.24
N GLU A 232 16.07 6.45 1.61
CA GLU A 232 17.37 6.78 1.00
C GLU A 232 18.44 7.17 2.02
N SER A 233 18.10 7.97 3.03
CA SER A 233 19.02 8.36 4.12
C SER A 233 19.55 7.14 4.88
N PHE A 234 18.73 6.10 5.00
CA PHE A 234 19.07 4.89 5.73
C PHE A 234 19.74 3.80 4.88
N ALA A 235 19.77 3.94 3.56
CA ALA A 235 20.56 3.06 2.69
C ALA A 235 22.08 3.20 2.93
N HIS A 236 22.50 4.29 3.59
CA HIS A 236 23.90 4.64 3.82
C HIS A 236 24.38 4.39 5.25
N VAL A 237 23.50 3.95 6.16
CA VAL A 237 23.93 3.50 7.49
C VAL A 237 24.82 2.27 7.31
N GLY A 238 26.02 2.28 7.89
CA GLY A 238 26.95 1.17 7.79
C GLY A 238 26.36 -0.12 8.35
N GLY A 239 26.96 -1.24 7.92
CA GLY A 239 26.52 -2.59 8.30
C GLY A 239 25.59 -3.24 7.29
N LEU A 240 24.97 -4.34 7.72
CA LEU A 240 24.14 -5.26 6.95
C LEU A 240 24.84 -5.76 5.67
N LEU A 241 26.16 -5.92 5.70
CA LEU A 241 26.98 -6.20 4.52
C LEU A 241 26.52 -7.46 3.77
N LYS A 242 26.31 -8.56 4.49
CA LYS A 242 25.84 -9.82 3.88
C LYS A 242 24.43 -9.69 3.32
N LEU A 243 23.55 -8.96 4.00
CA LEU A 243 22.21 -8.67 3.48
C LEU A 243 22.30 -7.86 2.18
N ARG A 244 23.12 -6.80 2.14
CA ARG A 244 23.32 -5.97 0.95
C ARG A 244 23.89 -6.77 -0.21
N ASP A 245 24.93 -7.56 0.02
CA ASP A 245 25.51 -8.45 -1.00
C ASP A 245 24.49 -9.45 -1.54
N TRP A 246 23.62 -9.97 -0.68
CA TRP A 246 22.57 -10.90 -1.06
C TRP A 246 21.48 -10.23 -1.92
N LEU A 247 21.11 -8.98 -1.57
CA LEU A 247 20.11 -8.17 -2.27
C LEU A 247 20.62 -7.70 -3.65
N GLN A 248 21.88 -7.26 -3.74
CA GLN A 248 22.48 -6.82 -5.01
C GLN A 248 22.45 -7.92 -6.08
N LYS A 249 22.75 -9.16 -5.70
CA LYS A 249 22.69 -10.32 -6.61
C LYS A 249 21.29 -10.60 -7.16
N ARG A 250 20.26 -10.07 -6.53
CA ARG A 250 18.84 -10.38 -6.77
C ARG A 250 18.03 -9.23 -7.35
N GLU A 251 18.56 -8.02 -7.33
CA GLU A 251 17.91 -6.81 -7.84
C GLU A 251 17.45 -6.99 -9.29
N ALA A 252 18.37 -7.39 -10.18
CA ALA A 252 18.05 -7.55 -11.60
C ALA A 252 16.96 -8.63 -11.83
N ALA A 253 17.04 -9.75 -11.11
CA ALA A 253 16.05 -10.83 -11.22
C ALA A 253 14.65 -10.37 -10.77
N PHE A 254 14.58 -9.55 -9.71
CA PHE A 254 13.33 -8.98 -9.21
C PHE A 254 12.74 -7.96 -10.18
N LEU A 255 13.54 -6.96 -10.57
CA LEU A 255 13.07 -5.84 -11.40
C LEU A 255 12.71 -6.28 -12.83
N GLN A 256 13.40 -7.28 -13.37
CA GLN A 256 13.12 -7.84 -14.70
C GLN A 256 12.00 -8.90 -14.69
N ARG A 257 11.45 -9.24 -13.51
CA ARG A 257 10.34 -10.21 -13.34
C ARG A 257 10.65 -11.57 -13.98
N GLN A 258 11.84 -12.11 -13.70
CA GLN A 258 12.21 -13.46 -14.14
C GLN A 258 11.26 -14.50 -13.52
N ALA A 259 11.15 -15.68 -14.15
CA ALA A 259 10.20 -16.72 -13.72
C ALA A 259 10.36 -17.10 -12.23
N ASP A 260 11.60 -17.11 -11.75
CA ASP A 260 11.97 -17.37 -10.36
C ASP A 260 12.47 -16.10 -9.65
N ALA A 261 11.69 -15.02 -9.74
CA ALA A 261 12.01 -13.77 -9.05
C ALA A 261 12.05 -13.97 -7.52
N PRO A 262 12.97 -13.29 -6.81
CA PRO A 262 13.05 -13.37 -5.36
C PRO A 262 11.78 -12.83 -4.72
N LYS A 263 11.29 -13.54 -3.72
CA LYS A 263 10.02 -13.29 -3.04
C LYS A 263 10.22 -12.39 -1.83
N GLY A 264 11.24 -12.64 -1.01
CA GLY A 264 11.35 -11.88 0.24
C GLY A 264 12.33 -12.45 1.25
N ILE A 265 12.46 -11.75 2.36
CA ILE A 265 13.31 -12.11 3.49
C ILE A 265 12.57 -12.01 4.81
N MET A 266 13.01 -12.78 5.80
CA MET A 266 12.65 -12.57 7.20
C MET A 266 13.83 -11.96 7.95
N LEU A 267 13.58 -10.89 8.71
CA LEU A 267 14.53 -10.25 9.60
C LEU A 267 14.19 -10.63 11.03
N VAL A 268 15.05 -11.44 11.63
CA VAL A 268 14.89 -11.94 13.00
C VAL A 268 15.97 -11.30 13.85
N GLY A 269 15.65 -10.84 15.06
CA GLY A 269 16.67 -10.17 15.87
C GLY A 269 16.13 -9.54 17.12
N VAL A 270 17.04 -9.02 17.93
CA VAL A 270 16.73 -8.34 19.19
C VAL A 270 15.86 -7.11 18.92
N GLN A 271 14.89 -6.83 19.80
CA GLN A 271 14.08 -5.63 19.72
C GLN A 271 14.98 -4.39 19.74
N GLY A 272 14.73 -3.41 18.86
CA GLY A 272 15.61 -2.24 18.73
C GLY A 272 16.95 -2.50 18.00
N GLY A 273 17.25 -3.74 17.59
CA GLY A 273 18.50 -4.10 16.91
C GLY A 273 18.63 -3.65 15.45
N GLY A 274 17.73 -2.79 14.94
CA GLY A 274 17.84 -2.27 13.57
C GLY A 274 17.12 -3.10 12.48
N LYS A 275 16.16 -3.96 12.84
CA LYS A 275 15.32 -4.67 11.85
C LYS A 275 14.52 -3.72 10.95
N SER A 276 13.89 -2.70 11.54
CA SER A 276 13.17 -1.66 10.80
C SER A 276 14.10 -0.88 9.88
N LEU A 277 15.34 -0.62 10.34
CA LEU A 277 16.38 0.00 9.54
C LEU A 277 16.77 -0.87 8.35
N ALA A 278 16.98 -2.17 8.56
CA ALA A 278 17.28 -3.12 7.49
C ALA A 278 16.15 -3.20 6.45
N ALA A 279 14.88 -3.15 6.88
CA ALA A 279 13.74 -3.09 5.95
C ALA A 279 13.76 -1.81 5.09
N LYS A 280 14.09 -0.66 5.69
CA LYS A 280 14.28 0.62 4.96
C LYS A 280 15.43 0.55 3.98
N ALA A 281 16.55 -0.06 4.37
CA ALA A 281 17.72 -0.23 3.52
C ALA A 281 17.43 -1.09 2.28
N VAL A 282 16.59 -2.14 2.39
CA VAL A 282 16.16 -2.96 1.24
C VAL A 282 15.48 -2.10 0.17
N ALA A 283 14.50 -1.28 0.58
CA ALA A 283 13.76 -0.42 -0.32
C ALA A 283 14.64 0.68 -0.92
N GLY A 284 15.50 1.31 -0.10
CA GLY A 284 16.45 2.32 -0.54
C GLY A 284 17.47 1.78 -1.54
N LEU A 285 18.01 0.57 -1.30
CA LEU A 285 19.01 -0.06 -2.18
C LEU A 285 18.46 -0.33 -3.59
N TRP A 286 17.19 -0.73 -3.70
CA TRP A 286 16.54 -0.99 -4.99
C TRP A 286 15.79 0.24 -5.55
N GLY A 287 15.76 1.36 -4.84
CA GLY A 287 15.02 2.56 -5.21
C GLY A 287 13.51 2.31 -5.36
N LEU A 288 12.94 1.45 -4.50
CA LEU A 288 11.54 1.05 -4.57
C LEU A 288 10.70 1.69 -3.45
N PRO A 289 9.39 1.89 -3.68
CA PRO A 289 8.45 2.28 -2.62
C PRO A 289 8.45 1.28 -1.47
N LEU A 290 8.46 1.77 -0.22
CA LEU A 290 8.32 0.95 0.99
C LEU A 290 6.93 1.11 1.61
N LEU A 291 6.16 0.02 1.55
CA LEU A 291 4.86 -0.11 2.20
C LEU A 291 5.05 -0.84 3.51
N ARG A 292 4.63 -0.26 4.63
CA ARG A 292 4.64 -0.89 5.95
C ARG A 292 3.24 -1.38 6.28
N MET A 293 3.10 -2.66 6.57
CA MET A 293 1.90 -3.26 7.14
C MET A 293 2.13 -3.55 8.61
N ASP A 294 1.34 -2.91 9.48
CA ASP A 294 1.40 -3.13 10.92
C ASP A 294 0.39 -4.23 11.31
N MET A 295 0.91 -5.40 11.70
CA MET A 295 0.07 -6.53 12.09
C MET A 295 -0.66 -6.26 13.41
N GLY A 296 -0.13 -5.45 14.33
CA GLY A 296 -0.83 -5.08 15.56
C GLY A 296 -2.03 -4.16 15.31
N ALA A 297 -1.89 -3.21 14.37
CA ALA A 297 -2.98 -2.30 13.99
C ALA A 297 -4.18 -3.05 13.35
N LEU A 298 -3.90 -4.15 12.64
CA LEU A 298 -4.89 -4.97 11.94
C LEU A 298 -5.90 -5.67 12.85
N PHE A 299 -5.50 -6.04 14.07
CA PHE A 299 -6.36 -6.73 15.03
C PHE A 299 -7.04 -5.79 16.03
N ASN A 300 -6.45 -4.61 16.28
CA ASN A 300 -6.97 -3.67 17.28
C ASN A 300 -8.17 -2.82 16.81
N LYS A 301 -8.36 -2.61 15.50
CA LYS A 301 -9.27 -1.55 15.04
C LYS A 301 -10.71 -1.96 14.70
N TYR A 302 -11.02 -3.21 14.32
CA TYR A 302 -12.40 -3.60 13.97
C TYR A 302 -12.62 -5.10 14.16
N PHE A 303 -13.33 -5.49 15.23
CA PHE A 303 -13.81 -6.86 15.42
C PHE A 303 -14.72 -7.24 14.24
N GLY A 304 -14.23 -8.09 13.32
CA GLY A 304 -15.00 -8.67 12.22
C GLY A 304 -14.53 -8.37 10.79
N GLU A 305 -13.67 -7.36 10.55
CA GLU A 305 -13.22 -6.96 9.20
C GLU A 305 -11.72 -7.21 8.91
N SER A 306 -10.94 -7.71 9.87
CA SER A 306 -9.48 -7.86 9.74
C SER A 306 -9.02 -8.66 8.51
N GLU A 307 -9.75 -9.72 8.12
CA GLU A 307 -9.42 -10.53 6.93
C GLU A 307 -9.60 -9.73 5.62
N ARG A 308 -10.69 -8.97 5.53
CA ARG A 308 -10.98 -8.11 4.39
C ARG A 308 -9.91 -7.02 4.28
N ASN A 309 -9.54 -6.41 5.39
CA ASN A 309 -8.52 -5.37 5.44
C ASN A 309 -7.14 -5.88 5.00
N VAL A 310 -6.76 -7.10 5.40
CA VAL A 310 -5.52 -7.73 4.89
C VAL A 310 -5.60 -7.96 3.39
N ARG A 311 -6.73 -8.48 2.86
CA ARG A 311 -6.88 -8.66 1.40
C ARG A 311 -6.78 -7.34 0.65
N GLU A 312 -7.42 -6.29 1.14
CA GLU A 312 -7.38 -4.95 0.55
C GLU A 312 -5.96 -4.35 0.60
N ALA A 313 -5.26 -4.47 1.73
CA ALA A 313 -3.88 -4.01 1.89
C ALA A 313 -2.92 -4.76 0.93
N LEU A 314 -3.05 -6.07 0.81
CA LEU A 314 -2.24 -6.89 -0.09
C LEU A 314 -2.55 -6.58 -1.57
N ALA A 315 -3.82 -6.41 -1.94
CA ALA A 315 -4.22 -6.01 -3.28
C ALA A 315 -3.69 -4.61 -3.65
N LEU A 316 -3.63 -3.71 -2.67
CA LEU A 316 -3.02 -2.41 -2.87
C LEU A 316 -1.51 -2.52 -3.06
N ALA A 317 -0.82 -3.34 -2.27
CA ALA A 317 0.61 -3.59 -2.47
C ALA A 317 0.91 -4.18 -3.87
N GLU A 318 0.08 -5.10 -4.37
CA GLU A 318 0.17 -5.61 -5.74
C GLU A 318 0.00 -4.52 -6.79
N THR A 319 -0.94 -3.60 -6.55
CA THR A 319 -1.23 -2.46 -7.43
C THR A 319 -0.08 -1.45 -7.44
N MET A 320 0.71 -1.38 -6.37
CA MET A 320 1.90 -0.55 -6.23
C MET A 320 3.19 -1.18 -6.80
N SER A 321 3.12 -2.40 -7.33
CA SER A 321 4.28 -3.11 -7.85
C SER A 321 5.01 -2.35 -9.00
N PRO A 322 6.35 -2.31 -9.03
CA PRO A 322 7.28 -2.95 -8.10
C PRO A 322 7.44 -2.19 -6.78
N CYS A 323 7.37 -2.90 -5.65
CA CYS A 323 7.52 -2.31 -4.32
C CYS A 323 8.07 -3.30 -3.28
N VAL A 324 8.48 -2.77 -2.13
CA VAL A 324 8.80 -3.54 -0.94
C VAL A 324 7.63 -3.47 0.03
N LEU A 325 7.14 -4.62 0.49
CA LEU A 325 6.13 -4.74 1.54
C LEU A 325 6.81 -5.19 2.83
N TRP A 326 6.98 -4.27 3.77
CA TRP A 326 7.46 -4.54 5.12
C TRP A 326 6.30 -4.93 6.03
N ILE A 327 6.29 -6.17 6.49
CA ILE A 327 5.34 -6.67 7.49
C ILE A 327 6.04 -6.60 8.84
N ASP A 328 5.64 -5.64 9.67
CA ASP A 328 6.30 -5.40 10.95
C ASP A 328 5.71 -6.28 12.07
N GLU A 329 6.59 -6.89 12.86
CA GLU A 329 6.25 -7.72 14.02
C GLU A 329 5.20 -8.78 13.69
N ILE A 330 5.51 -9.61 12.69
CA ILE A 330 4.57 -10.60 12.14
C ILE A 330 4.03 -11.56 13.21
N GLU A 331 4.78 -11.79 14.29
CA GLU A 331 4.36 -12.59 15.45
C GLU A 331 3.18 -11.99 16.22
N LYS A 332 3.05 -10.66 16.27
CA LYS A 332 1.95 -10.00 17.00
C LYS A 332 0.59 -10.28 16.38
N GLY A 333 0.55 -10.51 15.08
CA GLY A 333 -0.67 -10.91 14.38
C GLY A 333 -1.02 -12.40 14.52
N ILE A 334 -0.17 -13.19 15.18
CA ILE A 334 -0.30 -14.64 15.32
C ILE A 334 -0.63 -15.01 16.76
N VAL A 335 -0.05 -14.32 17.74
CA VAL A 335 -0.31 -14.51 19.17
C VAL A 335 -1.49 -13.64 19.59
N ALA A 336 -2.71 -14.03 19.23
CA ALA A 336 -3.92 -13.46 19.81
C ALA A 336 -4.28 -14.26 21.08
N ASP A 337 -4.06 -13.67 22.25
CA ASP A 337 -4.46 -14.26 23.54
C ASP A 337 -6.00 -14.43 23.58
N GLY A 338 -6.46 -15.67 23.82
CA GLY A 338 -7.81 -16.03 24.29
C GLY A 338 -9.04 -15.36 23.62
N ASN A 339 -9.84 -16.17 22.90
CA ASN A 339 -11.09 -15.87 22.15
C ASN A 339 -10.97 -15.42 20.67
N ASP A 340 -9.81 -14.96 20.18
CA ASP A 340 -9.64 -14.50 18.78
C ASP A 340 -8.83 -15.43 17.85
N ASP A 341 -8.51 -16.64 18.31
CA ASP A 341 -7.67 -17.63 17.61
C ASP A 341 -8.18 -17.96 16.18
N GLY A 342 -9.50 -17.98 15.96
CA GLY A 342 -10.10 -18.24 14.65
C GLY A 342 -9.93 -17.11 13.63
N THR A 343 -9.79 -15.86 14.08
CA THR A 343 -9.61 -14.70 13.20
C THR A 343 -8.13 -14.55 12.83
N ALA A 344 -7.23 -14.68 13.80
CA ALA A 344 -5.78 -14.66 13.58
C ALA A 344 -5.34 -15.74 12.59
N LYS A 345 -5.85 -16.98 12.74
CA LYS A 345 -5.57 -18.09 11.81
C LYS A 345 -6.05 -17.82 10.38
N ARG A 346 -7.22 -17.20 10.20
CA ARG A 346 -7.75 -16.85 8.87
C ARG A 346 -6.97 -15.74 8.20
N VAL A 347 -6.59 -14.71 8.96
CA VAL A 347 -5.73 -13.62 8.49
C VAL A 347 -4.37 -14.17 8.06
N LEU A 348 -3.74 -14.99 8.91
CA LEU A 348 -2.48 -15.65 8.58
C LEU A 348 -2.61 -16.55 7.34
N GLY A 349 -3.69 -17.35 7.25
CA GLY A 349 -3.97 -18.18 6.08
C GLY A 349 -4.05 -17.36 4.80
N THR A 350 -4.75 -16.22 4.84
CA THR A 350 -4.86 -15.28 3.72
C THR A 350 -3.48 -14.75 3.31
N LEU A 351 -2.66 -14.32 4.27
CA LEU A 351 -1.31 -13.84 4.02
C LEU A 351 -0.43 -14.94 3.41
N LEU A 352 -0.46 -16.16 3.95
CA LEU A 352 0.32 -17.30 3.48
C LEU A 352 -0.06 -17.73 2.06
N THR A 353 -1.35 -17.74 1.73
CA THR A 353 -1.85 -18.02 0.38
C THR A 353 -1.37 -16.95 -0.58
N TRP A 354 -1.54 -15.67 -0.24
CA TRP A 354 -1.03 -14.57 -1.05
C TRP A 354 0.48 -14.65 -1.26
N MET A 355 1.25 -14.95 -0.21
CA MET A 355 2.70 -15.11 -0.31
C MET A 355 3.11 -16.25 -1.26
N ALA A 356 2.30 -17.30 -1.38
CA ALA A 356 2.57 -18.40 -2.29
C ALA A 356 2.18 -18.06 -3.75
N GLU A 357 1.06 -17.37 -3.93
CA GLU A 357 0.39 -17.22 -5.24
C GLU A 357 0.69 -15.89 -5.97
N ARG A 358 1.21 -14.87 -5.27
CA ARG A 358 1.44 -13.55 -5.87
C ARG A 358 2.33 -13.64 -7.12
N ARG A 359 1.93 -12.91 -8.17
CA ARG A 359 2.66 -12.82 -9.45
C ARG A 359 3.30 -11.45 -9.66
N GLN A 360 2.85 -10.47 -8.90
CA GLN A 360 3.32 -9.10 -8.95
C GLN A 360 4.69 -9.01 -8.26
N ALA A 361 5.53 -8.07 -8.72
CA ALA A 361 6.86 -7.85 -8.13
C ALA A 361 6.67 -7.10 -6.80
N VAL A 362 6.30 -7.84 -5.76
CA VAL A 362 6.20 -7.34 -4.38
C VAL A 362 7.17 -8.13 -3.53
N PHE A 363 8.24 -7.46 -3.11
CA PHE A 363 9.28 -8.06 -2.28
C PHE A 363 8.88 -7.94 -0.81
N VAL A 364 8.74 -9.06 -0.13
CA VAL A 364 8.27 -9.09 1.26
C VAL A 364 9.45 -9.02 2.21
N VAL A 365 9.42 -8.09 3.16
CA VAL A 365 10.34 -8.04 4.29
C VAL A 365 9.52 -8.25 5.56
N ALA A 366 9.61 -9.42 6.18
CA ALA A 366 8.92 -9.68 7.45
C ALA A 366 9.88 -9.48 8.61
N THR A 367 9.50 -8.76 9.66
CA THR A 367 10.30 -8.66 10.89
C THR A 367 9.70 -9.52 12.00
N ALA A 368 10.56 -10.11 12.82
CA ALA A 368 10.13 -10.83 14.03
C ALA A 368 11.13 -10.67 15.18
N ASN A 369 10.60 -10.48 16.39
CA ASN A 369 11.38 -10.50 17.63
C ASN A 369 11.32 -11.87 18.32
N ALA A 370 10.21 -12.60 18.15
CA ALA A 370 9.95 -13.85 18.84
C ALA A 370 9.62 -15.00 17.87
N ILE A 371 10.66 -15.51 17.22
CA ILE A 371 10.53 -16.54 16.18
C ILE A 371 9.87 -17.84 16.65
N GLN A 372 9.99 -18.17 17.94
CA GLN A 372 9.37 -19.34 18.55
C GLN A 372 7.84 -19.33 18.49
N HIS A 373 7.22 -18.15 18.31
CA HIS A 373 5.77 -18.03 18.15
C HIS A 373 5.32 -18.12 16.69
N LEU A 374 6.27 -18.17 15.74
CA LEU A 374 5.94 -18.24 14.34
C LEU A 374 5.64 -19.69 13.92
N PRO A 375 4.55 -19.91 13.16
CA PRO A 375 4.25 -21.20 12.59
C PRO A 375 5.32 -21.61 11.57
N PRO A 376 5.71 -22.91 11.52
CA PRO A 376 6.71 -23.42 10.57
C PRO A 376 6.40 -23.09 9.11
N GLU A 377 5.11 -22.91 8.79
CA GLU A 377 4.60 -22.46 7.51
C GLU A 377 5.25 -21.16 7.03
N LEU A 378 5.48 -20.17 7.90
CA LEU A 378 6.13 -18.91 7.51
C LEU A 378 7.62 -19.08 7.22
N ILE A 379 8.27 -20.02 7.92
CA ILE A 379 9.72 -20.26 7.91
C ILE A 379 10.12 -21.11 6.70
N ARG A 380 9.17 -21.84 6.09
CA ARG A 380 9.43 -22.73 4.96
C ARG A 380 9.91 -21.96 3.72
N LYS A 381 11.07 -22.39 3.17
CA LYS A 381 11.62 -21.89 1.91
C LYS A 381 10.60 -21.99 0.76
N GLY A 382 10.49 -20.93 -0.03
CA GLY A 382 9.54 -20.80 -1.15
C GLY A 382 8.45 -19.73 -0.94
N ARG A 383 8.31 -19.22 0.29
CA ARG A 383 7.51 -18.03 0.64
C ARG A 383 8.39 -16.82 0.89
N LEU A 384 9.42 -17.04 1.71
CA LEU A 384 10.58 -16.18 1.88
C LEU A 384 11.81 -16.99 1.43
N ASP A 385 12.79 -16.31 0.86
CA ASP A 385 13.97 -16.92 0.27
C ASP A 385 15.07 -17.13 1.31
N GLU A 386 15.17 -16.21 2.28
CA GLU A 386 16.21 -16.24 3.30
C GLU A 386 15.74 -15.66 4.64
N ILE A 387 16.36 -16.13 5.72
CA ILE A 387 16.18 -15.59 7.07
C ILE A 387 17.50 -14.94 7.48
N PHE A 388 17.45 -13.65 7.76
CA PHE A 388 18.60 -12.90 8.27
C PHE A 388 18.46 -12.65 9.76
N PHE A 389 19.56 -12.88 10.48
CA PHE A 389 19.69 -12.54 11.88
C PHE A 389 20.35 -11.17 12.03
N VAL A 390 19.60 -10.23 12.64
CA VAL A 390 20.05 -8.89 12.98
C VAL A 390 20.39 -8.88 14.47
N ASP A 391 21.69 -8.96 14.76
CA ASP A 391 22.21 -8.90 16.13
C ASP A 391 22.46 -7.45 16.57
N LEU A 392 22.99 -7.26 17.77
CA LEU A 392 23.43 -5.99 18.28
C LEU A 392 24.51 -5.36 17.38
N PRO A 393 24.48 -4.03 17.21
CA PRO A 393 25.43 -3.32 16.34
C PRO A 393 26.88 -3.47 16.84
N LYS A 394 27.80 -3.72 15.91
CA LYS A 394 29.26 -3.69 16.16
C LYS A 394 29.74 -2.25 16.44
N PRO A 395 30.96 -2.04 17.00
CA PRO A 395 31.45 -0.70 17.36
C PRO A 395 31.33 0.32 16.22
N THR A 396 31.82 0.00 15.02
CA THR A 396 31.74 0.88 13.84
C THR A 396 30.30 1.23 13.46
N ILE A 397 29.36 0.30 13.66
CA ILE A 397 27.93 0.52 13.39
C ILE A 397 27.32 1.44 14.46
N ARG A 398 27.78 1.34 15.71
CA ARG A 398 27.34 2.24 16.77
C ARG A 398 27.80 3.68 16.51
N GLU A 399 29.01 3.89 16.00
CA GLU A 399 29.49 5.21 15.55
C GLU A 399 28.53 5.82 14.52
N ASP A 400 28.19 5.05 13.47
CA ASP A 400 27.23 5.48 12.45
C ASP A 400 25.84 5.81 13.04
N ILE A 401 25.35 4.98 13.97
CA ILE A 401 24.07 5.19 14.65
C ILE A 401 24.10 6.51 15.44
N PHE A 402 25.17 6.78 16.20
CA PHE A 402 25.31 8.06 16.92
C PHE A 402 25.32 9.24 15.95
N ALA A 403 26.13 9.18 14.88
CA ALA A 403 26.22 10.24 13.89
C ALA A 403 24.84 10.58 13.30
N VAL A 404 24.11 9.58 12.82
CA VAL A 404 22.79 9.76 12.21
C VAL A 404 21.78 10.36 13.20
N HIS A 405 21.76 9.88 14.45
CA HIS A 405 20.80 10.38 15.43
C HIS A 405 21.14 11.78 15.95
N LEU A 406 22.41 12.17 15.97
CA LEU A 406 22.86 13.53 16.29
C LEU A 406 22.51 14.50 15.17
N GLU A 407 22.84 14.17 13.91
CA GLU A 407 22.54 14.99 12.74
C GLU A 407 21.04 15.23 12.57
N LYS A 408 20.23 14.18 12.76
CA LYS A 408 18.76 14.27 12.72
C LYS A 408 18.21 15.27 13.74
N ARG A 409 18.94 15.54 14.82
CA ARG A 409 18.57 16.47 15.89
C ARG A 409 19.23 17.85 15.74
N GLY A 410 19.93 18.08 14.62
CA GLY A 410 20.60 19.35 14.32
C GLY A 410 21.97 19.51 14.96
N TYR A 411 22.55 18.43 15.51
CA TYR A 411 23.91 18.44 16.04
C TYR A 411 24.89 17.93 14.99
N SER A 412 26.02 18.63 14.82
CA SER A 412 27.10 18.15 13.96
C SER A 412 27.77 16.92 14.60
N ALA A 413 27.80 15.79 13.90
CA ALA A 413 28.42 14.56 14.42
C ALA A 413 29.90 14.77 14.78
N ASP A 414 30.62 15.58 14.00
CA ASP A 414 32.03 15.96 14.23
C ASP A 414 32.29 16.67 15.57
N SER A 415 31.24 17.20 16.22
CA SER A 415 31.34 17.82 17.54
C SER A 415 31.40 16.80 18.69
N PHE A 416 31.26 15.51 18.39
CA PHE A 416 31.20 14.42 19.36
C PHE A 416 32.28 13.38 19.08
N SER A 417 32.76 12.74 20.14
CA SER A 417 33.74 11.65 20.02
C SER A 417 33.01 10.34 19.79
N LEU A 418 32.68 10.04 18.54
CA LEU A 418 31.87 8.88 18.18
C LEU A 418 32.53 7.56 18.59
N GLU A 419 33.86 7.45 18.52
CA GLU A 419 34.58 6.25 18.93
C GLU A 419 34.37 5.96 20.43
N VAL A 420 34.46 6.99 21.27
CA VAL A 420 34.22 6.87 22.73
C VAL A 420 32.78 6.48 23.00
N LEU A 421 31.81 7.13 22.32
CA LEU A 421 30.40 6.78 22.47
C LEU A 421 30.12 5.33 22.05
N ALA A 422 30.78 4.85 20.99
CA ALA A 422 30.66 3.48 20.53
C ALA A 422 31.27 2.47 21.51
N GLU A 423 32.40 2.77 22.14
CA GLU A 423 32.99 1.92 23.19
C GLU A 423 32.08 1.83 24.42
N GLU A 424 31.60 2.97 24.93
CA GLU A 424 30.76 3.04 26.14
C GLU A 424 29.34 2.47 25.94
N SER A 425 28.89 2.33 24.69
CA SER A 425 27.61 1.72 24.33
C SER A 425 27.70 0.24 23.96
N ALA A 426 28.75 -0.46 24.41
CA ALA A 426 28.88 -1.90 24.17
C ALA A 426 27.65 -2.68 24.68
N GLY A 427 27.01 -3.43 23.77
CA GLY A 427 25.81 -4.21 24.08
C GLY A 427 24.50 -3.42 24.00
N PHE A 428 24.52 -2.14 23.64
CA PHE A 428 23.32 -1.34 23.41
C PHE A 428 22.73 -1.64 22.03
N THR A 429 21.41 -1.57 21.95
CA THR A 429 20.66 -1.54 20.69
C THR A 429 20.67 -0.12 20.10
N GLY A 430 20.36 0.01 18.81
CA GLY A 430 20.24 1.33 18.18
C GLY A 430 19.18 2.21 18.83
N ALA A 431 18.08 1.60 19.29
CA ALA A 431 17.03 2.30 20.03
C ALA A 431 17.53 2.84 21.38
N GLU A 432 18.33 2.07 22.11
CA GLU A 432 18.90 2.53 23.40
C GLU A 432 19.94 3.63 23.20
N ILE A 433 20.74 3.56 22.13
CA ILE A 433 21.65 4.64 21.72
C ILE A 433 20.84 5.93 21.44
N GLU A 434 19.74 5.83 20.69
CA GLU A 434 18.87 6.97 20.44
C GLU A 434 18.31 7.56 21.74
N GLN A 435 17.84 6.71 22.66
CA GLN A 435 17.31 7.17 23.94
C GLN A 435 18.39 7.80 24.83
N ALA A 436 19.63 7.31 24.80
CA ALA A 436 20.74 7.92 25.54
C ALA A 436 21.02 9.35 25.05
N ILE A 437 20.98 9.59 23.73
CA ILE A 437 21.12 10.95 23.16
C ILE A 437 19.97 11.85 23.63
N VAL A 438 18.74 11.33 23.62
CA VAL A 438 17.55 12.09 24.08
C VAL A 438 17.65 12.44 25.56
N ALA A 439 17.99 11.47 26.41
CA ALA A 439 18.19 11.68 27.84
C ALA A 439 19.29 12.70 28.11
N ALA A 440 20.41 12.61 27.38
CA ALA A 440 21.53 13.53 27.53
C ALA A 440 21.13 14.96 27.14
N GLY A 441 20.23 15.12 26.16
CA GLY A 441 19.63 16.40 25.81
C GLY A 441 18.83 17.02 26.96
N TYR A 442 18.05 16.21 27.70
CA TYR A 442 17.34 16.69 28.89
C TYR A 442 18.33 17.11 29.99
N THR A 443 19.37 16.31 30.23
CA THR A 443 20.40 16.61 31.24
C THR A 443 21.16 17.88 30.92
N ALA A 444 21.59 18.08 29.66
CA ALA A 444 22.27 19.29 29.21
C ALA A 444 21.36 20.52 29.35
N ASN A 445 20.11 20.43 28.92
CA ASN A 445 19.14 21.52 29.02
C ASN A 445 18.79 21.88 30.48
N ALA A 446 18.70 20.88 31.37
CA ALA A 446 18.47 21.11 32.79
C ALA A 446 19.64 21.83 33.49
N ARG A 447 20.84 21.73 32.91
CA ARG A 447 22.07 22.39 33.39
C ARG A 447 22.39 23.69 32.67
N ASP A 448 21.57 24.09 31.69
CA ASP A 448 21.82 25.22 30.80
C ASP A 448 23.17 25.11 30.05
N GLU A 449 23.52 23.88 29.66
CA GLU A 449 24.76 23.54 28.96
C GLU A 449 24.47 23.06 27.52
N ALA A 450 25.47 23.20 26.65
CA ALA A 450 25.42 22.56 25.33
C ALA A 450 25.59 21.05 25.45
N LEU A 451 24.83 20.28 24.67
CA LEU A 451 24.98 18.83 24.59
C LEU A 451 26.42 18.47 24.20
N SER A 452 27.03 17.53 24.93
CA SER A 452 28.42 17.13 24.75
C SER A 452 28.58 15.61 24.88
N THR A 453 29.72 15.08 24.43
CA THR A 453 30.06 13.65 24.59
C THR A 453 29.90 13.19 26.05
N ALA A 454 30.32 14.00 27.01
CA ALA A 454 30.27 13.66 28.44
C ALA A 454 28.84 13.45 28.96
N HIS A 455 27.89 14.25 28.48
CA HIS A 455 26.47 14.06 28.82
C HIS A 455 25.95 12.71 28.34
N ILE A 456 26.26 12.35 27.09
CA ILE A 456 25.81 11.08 26.50
C ILE A 456 26.46 9.89 27.22
N VAL A 457 27.77 9.93 27.48
CA VAL A 457 28.47 8.89 28.25
C VAL A 457 27.85 8.72 29.65
N GLY A 458 27.50 9.82 30.32
CA GLY A 458 26.84 9.77 31.61
C GLY A 458 25.50 9.03 31.57
N GLU A 459 24.67 9.27 30.57
CA GLU A 459 23.39 8.57 30.41
C GLU A 459 23.55 7.11 29.99
N LEU A 460 24.56 6.79 29.18
CA LEU A 460 24.92 5.40 28.85
C LEU A 460 25.28 4.64 30.13
N GLY A 461 26.12 5.21 31.00
CA GLY A 461 26.51 4.59 32.26
C GLY A 461 25.35 4.40 33.26
N ASN A 462 24.30 5.21 33.16
CA ASN A 462 23.09 5.08 33.99
C ASN A 462 22.08 4.06 33.43
N THR A 463 22.30 3.55 32.22
CA THR A 463 21.36 2.67 31.52
C THR A 463 21.87 1.24 31.55
N VAL A 464 21.04 0.30 31.99
CA VAL A 464 21.36 -1.13 31.87
C VAL A 464 20.81 -1.62 30.52
N PRO A 465 21.66 -2.05 29.58
CA PRO A 465 21.23 -2.41 28.24
C PRO A 465 20.38 -3.69 28.22
N LEU A 466 19.56 -3.82 27.18
CA LEU A 466 18.67 -4.95 26.93
C LEU A 466 19.44 -6.26 26.79
N SER A 467 20.67 -6.18 26.28
CA SER A 467 21.59 -7.32 26.20
C SER A 467 21.91 -7.96 27.54
N ILE A 468 21.84 -7.19 28.63
CA ILE A 468 22.03 -7.66 29.99
C ILE A 468 20.68 -8.04 30.62
N THR A 469 19.68 -7.16 30.54
CA THR A 469 18.37 -7.40 31.20
C THR A 469 17.59 -8.59 30.61
N MET A 470 17.80 -8.90 29.33
CA MET A 470 17.12 -9.98 28.61
C MET A 470 18.11 -10.99 28.01
N SER A 471 19.28 -11.16 28.65
CA SER A 471 20.38 -12.01 28.18
C SER A 471 19.92 -13.43 27.82
N GLU A 472 19.14 -14.09 28.69
CA GLU A 472 18.62 -15.45 28.46
C GLU A 472 17.81 -15.55 27.15
N ARG A 473 16.95 -14.57 26.87
CA ARG A 473 16.13 -14.54 25.64
C ARG A 473 16.98 -14.28 24.41
N ILE A 474 17.96 -13.38 24.52
CA ILE A 474 18.85 -13.02 23.41
C ILE A 474 19.76 -14.20 23.07
N ASP A 475 20.29 -14.90 24.06
CA ASP A 475 21.15 -16.07 23.85
C ASP A 475 20.36 -17.23 23.26
N ALA A 476 19.13 -17.45 23.71
CA ALA A 476 18.22 -18.43 23.09
C ALA A 476 17.96 -18.11 21.61
N LEU A 477 17.75 -16.83 21.28
CA LEU A 477 17.55 -16.38 19.90
C LEU A 477 18.81 -16.57 19.05
N ARG A 478 19.99 -16.17 19.54
CA ARG A 478 21.28 -16.36 18.88
C ARG A 478 21.55 -17.84 18.61
N GLN A 479 21.29 -18.70 19.59
CA GLN A 479 21.46 -20.15 19.46
C GLN A 479 20.50 -20.74 18.42
N TRP A 480 19.24 -20.26 18.39
CA TRP A 480 18.29 -20.68 17.36
C TRP A 480 18.77 -20.29 15.95
N CYS A 481 19.28 -19.06 15.80
CA CYS A 481 19.73 -18.49 14.52
C CYS A 481 21.02 -19.11 13.98
N LYS A 482 21.93 -19.60 14.84
CA LYS A 482 23.26 -20.10 14.44
C LYS A 482 23.26 -21.12 13.30
N GLU A 483 22.23 -21.97 13.22
CA GLU A 483 22.10 -23.02 12.19
C GLU A 483 20.97 -22.74 11.19
N ARG A 484 20.18 -21.68 11.41
CA ARG A 484 18.89 -21.46 10.72
C ARG A 484 18.78 -20.12 10.01
N ALA A 485 19.65 -19.17 10.32
CA ALA A 485 19.64 -17.83 9.76
C ALA A 485 21.04 -17.38 9.33
N VAL A 486 21.09 -16.54 8.30
CA VAL A 486 22.32 -15.90 7.85
C VAL A 486 22.54 -14.63 8.67
N PRO A 487 23.74 -14.36 9.21
CA PRO A 487 24.01 -13.06 9.84
C PRO A 487 23.78 -11.93 8.84
N ALA A 488 23.12 -10.84 9.24
CA ALA A 488 22.93 -9.69 8.36
C ALA A 488 24.23 -8.94 8.07
N ASP A 489 25.15 -8.92 9.04
CA ASP A 489 26.52 -8.36 8.96
C ASP A 489 27.58 -9.35 8.50
#